data_AF-A0A7V9PJ56-F1
#
_entry.id   AF-A0A7V9PJ56-F1
#
_cell.length_a   1.000
_cell.length_b   1.000
_cell.length_c   1.000
_cell.angle_alpha   90.00
_cell.angle_beta   90.00
_cell.angle_gamma   90.00
#
_symmetry.space_group_name_H-M   'P 1'
#
loop_
_entity.id
_entity.type
_entity.pdbx_description
1 polymer ?
#
loop_
_entity_poly.entity_id
_entity_poly.type
_entity_poly.pdbx_seq_one_letter_code
_entity_poly.pdbx_strand_id
1 'polypeptide(L)'
;DTVSAAAAQRAADKEAVLRFCQQLDQTSPPTPSGAAARTDCWKRLQLQGMGDALVDAKYSAAVNDYDSAMKADSMRRMSDSSTNAVNNKMLAAQRAIQTRNLDGAGSAVDDILAIQPNNQRALALKDRIDGLKRARQLKMTLFAVGAAVLALAAGLGILAKKVSGRHGQKVEQKKSAAAERKAVVKIVDGIGRGKIYTIESGLFRIGAASSDKPEERNDLVLSDTAAAISRYHCSIIRKDGRFYLIDSSLNGTVLNDAPLDRGEHHDLRDGDEFTVANVARLKFLMM
;
A
#
# COMPACT_ATOMS: atom_id res chain seq x y z
N ASP A 1 77.11 -40.83 -17.19
CA ASP A 1 76.87 -39.68 -16.29
C ASP A 1 75.68 -38.78 -16.67
N THR A 2 75.34 -38.59 -17.95
CA THR A 2 74.20 -37.76 -18.38
C THR A 2 72.82 -38.24 -17.93
N VAL A 3 72.62 -39.56 -17.83
CA VAL A 3 71.35 -40.17 -17.38
C VAL A 3 71.08 -39.87 -15.89
N SER A 4 72.12 -39.81 -15.06
CA SER A 4 72.02 -39.50 -13.62
C SER A 4 71.64 -38.03 -13.40
N ALA A 5 72.25 -37.11 -14.16
CA ALA A 5 71.93 -35.69 -14.09
C ALA A 5 70.48 -35.38 -14.52
N ALA A 6 69.98 -36.03 -15.58
CA ALA A 6 68.61 -35.86 -16.04
C ALA A 6 67.57 -36.40 -15.03
N ALA A 7 67.88 -37.50 -14.36
CA ALA A 7 67.02 -38.06 -13.30
C ALA A 7 66.97 -37.14 -12.06
N ALA A 8 68.12 -36.58 -11.65
CA ALA A 8 68.22 -35.64 -10.55
C ALA A 8 67.44 -34.35 -10.83
N GLN A 9 67.55 -33.79 -12.04
CA GLN A 9 66.79 -32.61 -12.44
C GLN A 9 65.28 -32.87 -12.39
N ARG A 10 64.82 -34.01 -12.91
CA ARG A 10 63.40 -34.38 -12.91
C ARG A 10 62.83 -34.56 -11.50
N ALA A 11 63.64 -35.05 -10.55
CA ALA A 11 63.26 -35.16 -9.15
C ALA A 11 63.12 -33.78 -8.48
N ALA A 12 64.06 -32.87 -8.74
CA ALA A 12 64.01 -31.49 -8.23
C ALA A 12 62.80 -30.72 -8.79
N ASP A 13 62.50 -30.88 -10.08
CA ASP A 13 61.34 -30.27 -10.72
C ASP A 13 60.03 -30.80 -10.12
N LYS A 14 59.94 -32.12 -9.89
CA LYS A 14 58.79 -32.75 -9.21
C LYS A 14 58.58 -32.14 -7.82
N GLU A 15 59.64 -32.02 -7.04
CA GLU A 15 59.55 -31.49 -5.68
C GLU A 15 59.10 -30.02 -5.65
N ALA A 16 59.58 -29.20 -6.59
CA ALA A 16 59.18 -27.81 -6.72
C ALA A 16 57.67 -27.68 -7.04
N VAL A 17 57.17 -28.48 -7.99
CA VAL A 17 55.73 -28.48 -8.35
C VAL A 17 54.87 -29.02 -7.20
N LEU A 18 55.34 -30.05 -6.48
CA LEU A 18 54.64 -30.56 -5.30
C LEU A 18 54.49 -29.48 -4.21
N ARG A 19 55.56 -28.76 -3.89
CA ARG A 19 55.51 -27.64 -2.92
C ARG A 19 54.52 -26.56 -3.37
N PHE A 20 54.52 -26.24 -4.66
CA PHE A 20 53.55 -25.29 -5.22
C PHE A 20 52.10 -25.77 -5.06
N CYS A 21 51.78 -27.02 -5.44
CA CYS A 21 50.43 -27.54 -5.28
C CYS A 21 50.00 -27.64 -3.81
N GLN A 22 50.92 -27.95 -2.89
CA GLN A 22 50.65 -27.93 -1.45
C GLN A 22 50.36 -26.53 -0.91
N GLN A 23 51.11 -25.52 -1.37
CA GLN A 23 50.83 -24.13 -1.01
C GLN A 23 49.47 -23.70 -1.55
N LEU A 24 49.14 -24.11 -2.78
CA LEU A 24 47.86 -23.83 -3.41
C LEU A 24 46.69 -24.50 -2.66
N ASP A 25 46.87 -25.70 -2.12
CA ASP A 25 45.89 -26.36 -1.23
C ASP A 25 45.56 -25.51 0.00
N GLN A 26 46.57 -24.88 0.60
CA GLN A 26 46.43 -24.11 1.85
C GLN A 26 45.88 -22.70 1.62
N THR A 27 46.16 -22.10 0.47
CA THR A 27 45.91 -20.68 0.22
C THR A 27 44.69 -20.43 -0.65
N SER A 28 44.27 -21.41 -1.45
CA SER A 28 43.18 -21.21 -2.40
C SER A 28 41.84 -21.10 -1.69
N PRO A 29 40.99 -20.13 -2.07
CA PRO A 29 39.69 -19.94 -1.44
C PRO A 29 38.78 -21.16 -1.64
N PRO A 30 37.80 -21.37 -0.75
CA PRO A 30 36.78 -22.42 -0.89
C PRO A 30 35.70 -22.00 -1.89
N THR A 31 36.12 -21.67 -3.11
CA THR A 31 35.25 -21.31 -4.24
C THR A 31 35.43 -22.33 -5.37
N PRO A 32 34.48 -22.44 -6.32
CA PRO A 32 34.66 -23.29 -7.49
C PRO A 32 35.96 -23.03 -8.26
N SER A 33 36.37 -21.76 -8.36
CA SER A 33 37.63 -21.37 -9.00
C SER A 33 38.86 -21.83 -8.22
N GLY A 34 38.87 -21.70 -6.89
CA GLY A 34 39.97 -22.16 -6.05
C GLY A 34 40.11 -23.68 -6.06
N ALA A 35 38.98 -24.40 -6.02
CA ALA A 35 38.96 -25.85 -6.10
C ALA A 35 39.36 -26.39 -7.48
N ALA A 36 38.99 -25.68 -8.57
CA ALA A 36 39.46 -25.99 -9.92
C ALA A 36 40.99 -25.83 -10.02
N ALA A 37 41.55 -24.73 -9.48
CA ALA A 37 42.99 -24.50 -9.49
C ALA A 37 43.77 -25.58 -8.73
N ARG A 38 43.25 -26.06 -7.58
CA ARG A 38 43.79 -27.24 -6.87
C ARG A 38 43.76 -28.48 -7.76
N THR A 39 42.60 -28.77 -8.35
CA THR A 39 42.37 -29.94 -9.19
C THR A 39 43.34 -29.97 -10.38
N ASP A 40 43.49 -28.83 -11.07
CA ASP A 40 44.38 -28.68 -12.22
C ASP A 40 45.85 -28.88 -11.86
N CYS A 41 46.28 -28.39 -10.69
CA CYS A 41 47.66 -28.54 -10.20
C CYS A 41 48.02 -30.02 -10.02
N TRP A 42 47.18 -30.76 -9.28
CA TRP A 42 47.38 -32.17 -9.03
C TRP A 42 47.20 -33.02 -10.29
N LYS A 43 46.27 -32.66 -11.18
CA LYS A 43 46.09 -33.35 -12.46
C LYS A 43 47.31 -33.20 -13.37
N ARG A 44 47.93 -32.03 -13.39
CA ARG A 44 49.13 -31.77 -14.20
C ARG A 44 50.30 -32.66 -13.79
N LEU A 45 50.50 -32.87 -12.48
CA LEU A 45 51.50 -33.81 -11.96
C LEU A 45 51.29 -35.23 -12.49
N GLN A 46 50.04 -35.72 -12.51
CA GLN A 46 49.71 -37.03 -13.10
C GLN A 46 50.07 -37.08 -14.59
N LEU A 47 49.66 -36.06 -15.36
CA LEU A 47 49.86 -36.03 -16.82
C LEU A 47 51.34 -35.90 -17.23
N GLN A 48 52.18 -35.31 -16.38
CA GLN A 48 53.62 -35.18 -16.62
C GLN A 48 54.41 -36.45 -16.24
N GLY A 49 53.73 -37.53 -15.88
CA GLY A 49 54.36 -38.78 -15.44
C GLY A 49 54.98 -38.69 -14.05
N MET A 50 54.56 -37.70 -13.24
CA MET A 50 55.01 -37.51 -11.85
C MET A 50 54.01 -38.06 -10.81
N GLY A 51 52.99 -38.80 -11.27
CA GLY A 51 51.98 -39.43 -10.41
C GLY A 51 52.58 -40.46 -9.46
N ASP A 52 52.07 -40.46 -8.24
CA ASP A 52 52.29 -41.47 -7.20
C ASP A 52 51.06 -41.51 -6.30
N ALA A 53 51.04 -42.41 -5.30
CA ALA A 53 49.91 -42.55 -4.39
C ALA A 53 49.53 -41.25 -3.67
N LEU A 54 50.50 -40.36 -3.38
CA LEU A 54 50.23 -39.07 -2.76
C LEU A 54 49.53 -38.12 -3.75
N VAL A 55 50.07 -38.00 -4.97
CA VAL A 55 49.47 -37.17 -6.04
C VAL A 55 48.06 -37.65 -6.35
N ASP A 56 47.83 -38.97 -6.42
CA ASP A 56 46.51 -39.55 -6.71
C ASP A 56 45.51 -39.28 -5.57
N ALA A 57 45.95 -39.42 -4.32
CA ALA A 57 45.13 -39.10 -3.15
C ALA A 57 44.78 -37.60 -3.12
N LYS A 58 45.75 -36.73 -3.40
CA LYS A 58 45.57 -35.27 -3.43
C LYS A 58 44.67 -34.82 -4.57
N TYR A 59 44.84 -35.39 -5.76
CA TYR A 59 43.96 -35.15 -6.89
C TYR A 59 42.52 -35.56 -6.55
N SER A 60 42.32 -36.75 -6.00
CA SER A 60 40.99 -37.24 -5.61
C SER A 60 40.34 -36.34 -4.56
N ALA A 61 41.11 -35.86 -3.57
CA ALA A 61 40.63 -34.90 -2.59
C ALA A 61 40.23 -33.56 -3.23
N ALA A 62 41.03 -33.04 -4.17
CA ALA A 62 40.74 -31.80 -4.88
C ALA A 62 39.48 -31.91 -5.76
N VAL A 63 39.26 -33.06 -6.42
CA VAL A 63 38.02 -33.34 -7.18
C VAL A 63 36.80 -33.34 -6.27
N ASN A 64 36.86 -34.03 -5.13
CA ASN A 64 35.75 -34.06 -4.17
C ASN A 64 35.40 -32.66 -3.63
N ASP A 65 36.42 -31.85 -3.37
CA ASP A 65 36.27 -30.47 -2.95
C ASP A 65 35.68 -29.58 -4.06
N TYR A 66 36.11 -29.76 -5.31
CA TYR A 66 35.51 -29.10 -6.46
C TYR A 66 34.02 -29.43 -6.62
N ASP A 67 33.66 -30.71 -6.56
CA ASP A 67 32.26 -31.14 -6.64
C ASP A 67 31.41 -30.56 -5.50
N SER A 68 31.97 -30.50 -4.31
CA SER A 68 31.32 -29.91 -3.14
C SER A 68 31.14 -28.40 -3.29
N ALA A 69 32.16 -27.69 -3.79
CA ALA A 69 32.11 -26.26 -4.06
C ALA A 69 31.10 -25.93 -5.16
N MET A 70 31.02 -26.73 -6.23
CA MET A 70 30.04 -26.59 -7.31
C MET A 70 28.61 -26.79 -6.82
N LYS A 71 28.36 -27.80 -5.99
CA LYS A 71 27.04 -28.03 -5.36
C LYS A 71 26.64 -26.85 -4.47
N ALA A 72 27.55 -26.38 -3.62
CA ALA A 72 27.31 -25.24 -2.74
C ALA A 72 27.03 -23.94 -3.51
N ASP A 73 27.81 -23.65 -4.55
CA ASP A 73 27.62 -22.49 -5.41
C ASP A 73 26.28 -22.54 -6.16
N SER A 74 25.92 -23.71 -6.69
CA SER A 74 24.61 -23.93 -7.33
C SER A 74 23.45 -23.65 -6.36
N MET A 75 23.52 -24.18 -5.13
CA MET A 75 22.49 -23.94 -4.11
C MET A 75 22.40 -22.46 -3.72
N ARG A 76 23.55 -21.77 -3.56
CA ARG A 76 23.58 -20.33 -3.29
C ARG A 76 22.94 -19.54 -4.42
N ARG A 77 23.31 -19.79 -5.68
CA ARG A 77 22.71 -19.13 -6.85
C ARG A 77 21.21 -19.35 -6.94
N MET A 78 20.72 -20.55 -6.62
CA MET A 78 19.28 -20.84 -6.56
C MET A 78 18.59 -20.04 -5.45
N SER A 79 19.18 -19.98 -4.27
CA SER A 79 18.68 -19.17 -3.13
C SER A 79 18.67 -17.68 -3.45
N ASP A 80 19.73 -17.16 -4.06
CA ASP A 80 19.86 -15.76 -4.46
C ASP A 80 18.86 -15.42 -5.57
N SER A 81 18.70 -16.32 -6.56
CA SER A 81 17.69 -16.19 -7.61
C SER A 81 16.27 -16.16 -7.02
N SER A 82 15.97 -17.05 -6.06
CA SER A 82 14.69 -17.06 -5.35
C SER A 82 14.47 -15.75 -4.58
N THR A 83 15.49 -15.27 -3.87
CA THR A 83 15.45 -14.00 -3.13
C THR A 83 15.25 -12.80 -4.05
N ASN A 84 15.96 -12.74 -5.17
CA ASN A 84 15.83 -11.69 -6.18
C ASN A 84 14.45 -11.72 -6.84
N ALA A 85 13.94 -12.91 -7.16
CA ALA A 85 12.58 -13.08 -7.68
C ALA A 85 11.55 -12.54 -6.68
N VAL A 86 11.66 -12.89 -5.40
CA VAL A 86 10.79 -12.38 -4.34
C VAL A 86 10.89 -10.85 -4.23
N ASN A 87 12.09 -10.28 -4.22
CA ASN A 87 12.28 -8.82 -4.13
C ASN A 87 11.66 -8.08 -5.32
N ASN A 88 11.85 -8.59 -6.53
CA ASN A 88 11.27 -7.99 -7.74
C ASN A 88 9.74 -8.02 -7.72
N LYS A 89 9.15 -9.13 -7.26
CA LYS A 89 7.69 -9.26 -7.09
C LYS A 89 7.17 -8.35 -5.98
N MET A 90 7.93 -8.17 -4.90
CA MET A 90 7.58 -7.24 -3.83
C MET A 90 7.52 -5.79 -4.33
N LEU A 91 8.50 -5.37 -5.15
CA LEU A 91 8.49 -4.07 -5.81
C LEU A 91 7.29 -3.91 -6.76
N ALA A 92 6.97 -4.96 -7.53
CA ALA A 92 5.79 -4.96 -8.39
C ALA A 92 4.49 -4.78 -7.61
N ALA A 93 4.35 -5.49 -6.47
CA ALA A 93 3.21 -5.35 -5.57
C ALA A 93 3.10 -3.91 -5.03
N GLN A 94 4.21 -3.31 -4.59
CA GLN A 94 4.23 -1.93 -4.10
C GLN A 94 3.80 -0.91 -5.18
N ARG A 95 4.30 -1.04 -6.42
CA ARG A 95 3.89 -0.17 -7.53
C ARG A 95 2.42 -0.35 -7.89
N ALA A 96 1.92 -1.58 -7.86
CA ALA A 96 0.51 -1.86 -8.12
C ALA A 96 -0.40 -1.21 -7.04
N ILE A 97 0.02 -1.22 -5.77
CA ILE A 97 -0.69 -0.50 -4.70
C ILE A 97 -0.69 1.01 -4.95
N GLN A 98 0.45 1.60 -5.31
CA GLN A 98 0.56 3.05 -5.59
C GLN A 98 -0.35 3.48 -6.74
N THR A 99 -0.49 2.63 -7.76
CA THR A 99 -1.37 2.86 -8.92
C THR A 99 -2.82 2.43 -8.67
N ARG A 100 -3.19 2.08 -7.43
CA ARG A 100 -4.52 1.57 -7.02
C ARG A 100 -4.97 0.30 -7.76
N ASN A 101 -4.05 -0.41 -8.38
CA ASN A 101 -4.29 -1.71 -9.01
C ASN A 101 -4.19 -2.83 -7.95
N LEU A 102 -5.26 -3.03 -7.18
CA LEU A 102 -5.30 -4.03 -6.11
C LEU A 102 -5.25 -5.48 -6.62
N ASP A 103 -5.70 -5.73 -7.85
CA ASP A 103 -5.67 -7.07 -8.45
C ASP A 103 -4.26 -7.45 -8.90
N GLY A 104 -3.55 -6.51 -9.53
CA GLY A 104 -2.12 -6.66 -9.83
C GLY A 104 -1.27 -6.79 -8.57
N ALA A 105 -1.59 -6.04 -7.52
CA ALA A 105 -0.89 -6.15 -6.24
C ALA A 105 -1.10 -7.53 -5.59
N GLY A 106 -2.33 -8.03 -5.58
CA GLY A 106 -2.67 -9.35 -5.04
C GLY A 106 -1.95 -10.46 -5.80
N SER A 107 -2.00 -10.42 -7.14
CA SER A 107 -1.33 -11.42 -8.00
C SER A 107 0.18 -11.46 -7.75
N ALA A 108 0.83 -10.30 -7.62
CA ALA A 108 2.26 -10.24 -7.32
C ALA A 108 2.62 -10.80 -5.93
N VAL A 109 1.72 -10.67 -4.95
CA VAL A 109 1.90 -11.25 -3.61
C VAL A 109 1.68 -12.76 -3.63
N ASP A 110 0.68 -13.24 -4.37
CA ASP A 110 0.44 -14.67 -4.53
C ASP A 110 1.63 -15.38 -5.20
N ASP A 111 2.27 -14.75 -6.19
CA ASP A 111 3.52 -15.23 -6.79
C ASP A 111 4.64 -15.38 -5.74
N ILE A 112 4.75 -14.45 -4.78
CA ILE A 112 5.75 -14.53 -3.71
C ILE A 112 5.45 -15.71 -2.78
N LEU A 113 4.19 -15.88 -2.39
CA LEU A 113 3.76 -16.94 -1.51
C LEU A 113 3.84 -18.32 -2.17
N ALA A 114 3.75 -18.41 -3.50
CA ALA A 114 4.01 -19.65 -4.23
C ALA A 114 5.48 -20.09 -4.13
N ILE A 115 6.43 -19.14 -4.06
CA ILE A 115 7.86 -19.41 -3.91
C ILE A 115 8.21 -19.61 -2.43
N GLN A 116 7.68 -18.76 -1.55
CA GLN A 116 7.93 -18.76 -0.10
C GLN A 116 6.61 -18.66 0.67
N PRO A 117 5.94 -19.80 0.94
CA PRO A 117 4.61 -19.82 1.59
C PRO A 117 4.56 -19.13 2.95
N ASN A 118 5.67 -19.16 3.68
CA ASN A 118 5.76 -18.61 5.04
C ASN A 118 6.37 -17.19 5.08
N ASN A 119 6.42 -16.48 3.95
CA ASN A 119 6.98 -15.13 3.90
C ASN A 119 6.05 -14.13 4.64
N GLN A 120 6.45 -13.77 5.85
CA GLN A 120 5.67 -12.90 6.75
C GLN A 120 5.35 -11.53 6.12
N ARG A 121 6.25 -10.98 5.30
CA ARG A 121 6.02 -9.67 4.63
C ARG A 121 4.95 -9.79 3.56
N ALA A 122 4.97 -10.88 2.78
CA ALA A 122 3.98 -11.14 1.75
C ALA A 122 2.59 -11.41 2.36
N LEU A 123 2.52 -12.19 3.45
CA LEU A 123 1.27 -12.44 4.18
C LEU A 123 0.64 -11.14 4.71
N ALA A 124 1.42 -10.31 5.40
CA ALA A 124 0.92 -9.02 5.90
C ALA A 124 0.46 -8.09 4.76
N LEU A 125 1.12 -8.13 3.61
CA LEU A 125 0.72 -7.36 2.44
C LEU A 125 -0.58 -7.89 1.82
N LYS A 126 -0.75 -9.22 1.78
CA LYS A 126 -1.97 -9.88 1.33
C LYS A 126 -3.18 -9.46 2.16
N ASP A 127 -3.08 -9.53 3.48
CA ASP A 127 -4.16 -9.13 4.40
C ASP A 127 -4.58 -7.67 4.16
N ARG A 128 -3.61 -6.78 3.94
CA ARG A 128 -3.87 -5.38 3.63
C ARG A 128 -4.58 -5.21 2.28
N ILE A 129 -4.16 -5.93 1.25
CA ILE A 129 -4.78 -5.89 -0.08
C ILE A 129 -6.22 -6.40 -0.01
N ASP A 130 -6.45 -7.52 0.69
CA ASP A 130 -7.78 -8.11 0.85
C ASP A 130 -8.72 -7.17 1.61
N GLY A 131 -8.22 -6.50 2.67
CA GLY A 131 -8.96 -5.45 3.37
C GLY A 131 -9.37 -4.30 2.43
N LEU A 132 -8.44 -3.84 1.57
CA LEU A 132 -8.73 -2.79 0.59
C LEU A 132 -9.74 -3.23 -0.48
N LYS A 133 -9.67 -4.49 -0.95
CA LYS A 133 -10.63 -5.05 -1.90
C LYS A 133 -12.02 -5.16 -1.29
N ARG A 134 -12.15 -5.66 -0.06
CA ARG A 134 -13.43 -5.74 0.66
C ARG A 134 -14.03 -4.35 0.88
N ALA A 135 -13.22 -3.37 1.27
CA ALA A 135 -13.68 -1.99 1.42
C ALA A 135 -14.19 -1.39 0.09
N ARG A 136 -13.53 -1.69 -1.04
CA ARG A 136 -13.99 -1.27 -2.37
C ARG A 136 -15.31 -1.95 -2.76
N GLN A 137 -15.42 -3.26 -2.51
CA GLN A 137 -16.65 -4.01 -2.77
C GLN A 137 -17.82 -3.49 -1.93
N LEU A 138 -17.61 -3.26 -0.63
CA LEU A 138 -18.59 -2.65 0.27
C LEU A 138 -19.06 -1.28 -0.22
N LYS A 139 -18.14 -0.42 -0.67
CA LYS A 139 -18.51 0.87 -1.27
C LYS A 139 -19.38 0.67 -2.52
N MET A 140 -18.98 -0.21 -3.42
CA MET A 140 -19.77 -0.49 -4.64
C MET A 140 -21.14 -1.08 -4.34
N THR A 141 -21.25 -2.03 -3.40
CA THR A 141 -22.54 -2.62 -3.03
C THR A 141 -23.44 -1.59 -2.36
N LEU A 142 -22.91 -0.73 -1.49
CA LEU A 142 -23.66 0.39 -0.91
C LEU A 142 -24.18 1.35 -1.99
N PHE A 143 -23.36 1.71 -2.98
CA PHE A 143 -23.81 2.54 -4.11
C PHE A 143 -24.89 1.83 -4.96
N ALA A 144 -24.72 0.54 -5.24
CA ALA A 144 -25.69 -0.23 -6.03
C ALA A 144 -27.03 -0.41 -5.30
N VAL A 145 -27.01 -0.72 -4.01
CA VAL A 145 -28.22 -0.81 -3.17
C VAL A 145 -28.88 0.56 -3.06
N GLY A 146 -28.12 1.63 -2.84
CA GLY A 146 -28.65 2.99 -2.83
C GLY A 146 -29.33 3.37 -4.16
N ALA A 147 -28.71 3.02 -5.29
CA ALA A 147 -29.30 3.22 -6.62
C ALA A 147 -30.56 2.37 -6.85
N ALA A 148 -30.58 1.11 -6.41
CA ALA A 148 -31.75 0.24 -6.51
C ALA A 148 -32.92 0.72 -5.64
N VAL A 149 -32.66 1.20 -4.42
CA VAL A 149 -33.67 1.81 -3.55
C VAL A 149 -34.25 3.07 -4.19
N LEU A 150 -33.42 3.92 -4.80
CA LEU A 150 -33.89 5.10 -5.54
C LEU A 150 -34.74 4.70 -6.77
N ALA A 151 -34.35 3.67 -7.50
CA ALA A 151 -35.11 3.17 -8.66
C ALA A 151 -36.46 2.56 -8.25
N LEU A 152 -36.52 1.81 -7.13
CA LEU A 152 -37.77 1.27 -6.58
C LEU A 152 -38.69 2.39 -6.05
N ALA A 153 -38.14 3.42 -5.40
CA ALA A 153 -38.89 4.60 -5.00
C ALA A 153 -39.47 5.36 -6.21
N ALA A 154 -38.70 5.48 -7.30
CA ALA A 154 -39.18 6.07 -8.55
C ALA A 154 -40.27 5.20 -9.23
N GLY A 155 -40.11 3.87 -9.25
CA GLY A 155 -41.10 2.93 -9.80
C GLY A 155 -42.42 2.91 -9.03
N LEU A 156 -42.37 2.95 -7.69
CA LEU A 156 -43.56 3.13 -6.84
C LEU A 156 -44.22 4.50 -7.06
N GLY A 157 -43.42 5.55 -7.28
CA GLY A 157 -43.93 6.87 -7.65
C GLY A 157 -44.69 6.88 -8.98
N ILE A 158 -44.26 6.09 -9.97
CA ILE A 158 -44.94 5.97 -11.28
C ILE A 158 -46.24 5.15 -11.16
N LEU A 159 -46.27 4.10 -10.34
CA LEU A 159 -47.49 3.33 -10.06
C LEU A 159 -48.51 4.14 -9.24
N ALA A 160 -48.06 4.93 -8.26
CA ALA A 160 -48.91 5.86 -7.53
C ALA A 160 -49.48 6.98 -8.43
N LYS A 161 -48.75 7.39 -9.47
CA LYS A 161 -49.21 8.40 -10.44
C LYS A 161 -50.29 7.87 -11.39
N LYS A 162 -50.38 6.55 -11.60
CA LYS A 162 -51.41 5.93 -12.47
C LYS A 162 -52.73 5.65 -11.73
N VAL A 163 -52.69 5.54 -10.40
CA VAL A 163 -53.89 5.31 -9.57
C VAL A 163 -54.51 6.64 -9.08
N SER A 164 -53.71 7.70 -8.93
CA SER A 164 -54.18 9.02 -8.45
C SER A 164 -54.61 9.97 -9.58
N GLY A 165 -55.23 9.44 -10.64
CA GLY A 165 -55.69 10.20 -11.81
C GLY A 165 -57.02 10.95 -11.62
N ARG A 166 -57.63 10.90 -10.43
CA ARG A 166 -58.86 11.65 -10.12
C ARG A 166 -58.80 12.13 -8.66
N HIS A 167 -59.01 13.42 -8.46
CA HIS A 167 -58.97 14.16 -7.18
C HIS A 167 -57.57 14.54 -6.68
N GLY A 168 -57.23 15.83 -6.79
CA GLY A 168 -56.11 16.37 -6.02
C GLY A 168 -55.42 17.62 -6.54
N GLN A 169 -56.03 18.40 -7.43
CA GLN A 169 -55.66 19.81 -7.65
C GLN A 169 -55.80 20.57 -6.32
N LYS A 170 -54.80 20.52 -5.44
CA LYS A 170 -54.65 21.39 -4.26
C LYS A 170 -53.31 21.24 -3.52
N VAL A 171 -52.42 20.31 -3.90
CA VAL A 171 -51.16 20.07 -3.17
C VAL A 171 -49.93 20.76 -3.80
N GLU A 172 -49.99 21.20 -5.06
CA GLU A 172 -48.83 21.82 -5.74
C GLU A 172 -48.42 23.20 -5.21
N GLN A 173 -49.29 23.92 -4.49
CA GLN A 173 -48.95 25.24 -3.95
C GLN A 173 -48.07 25.21 -2.69
N LYS A 174 -47.82 24.05 -2.06
CA LYS A 174 -46.93 23.96 -0.88
C LYS A 174 -45.49 23.53 -1.19
N LYS A 175 -45.19 23.07 -2.40
CA LYS A 175 -43.81 22.66 -2.79
C LYS A 175 -42.94 23.82 -3.28
N SER A 176 -43.51 24.96 -3.64
CA SER A 176 -42.77 26.12 -4.13
C SER A 176 -42.18 27.02 -3.03
N ALA A 177 -42.56 26.83 -1.75
CA ALA A 177 -42.02 27.63 -0.64
C ALA A 177 -40.76 27.02 0.02
N ALA A 178 -40.42 25.76 -0.28
CA ALA A 178 -39.26 25.08 0.32
C ALA A 178 -38.02 25.06 -0.60
N ALA A 179 -38.17 25.43 -1.87
CA ALA A 179 -37.08 25.39 -2.85
C ALA A 179 -36.09 26.57 -2.73
N GLU A 180 -36.51 27.69 -2.13
CA GLU A 180 -35.72 28.94 -2.09
C GLU A 180 -35.16 29.35 -0.73
N ARG A 181 -35.29 28.54 0.34
CA ARG A 181 -34.72 28.92 1.63
C ARG A 181 -33.19 28.95 1.55
N LYS A 182 -32.61 30.14 1.72
CA LYS A 182 -31.16 30.34 1.68
C LYS A 182 -30.60 29.93 3.04
N ALA A 183 -29.70 28.97 3.09
CA ALA A 183 -29.07 28.58 4.35
C ALA A 183 -27.78 29.36 4.55
N VAL A 184 -27.51 29.75 5.80
CA VAL A 184 -26.24 30.36 6.19
C VAL A 184 -25.67 29.71 7.45
N VAL A 185 -24.37 29.87 7.62
CA VAL A 185 -23.65 29.55 8.84
C VAL A 185 -23.08 30.83 9.42
N LYS A 186 -23.44 31.13 10.67
CA LYS A 186 -22.88 32.26 11.43
C LYS A 186 -21.91 31.73 12.47
N ILE A 187 -20.70 32.28 12.53
CA ILE A 187 -19.76 31.97 13.60
C ILE A 187 -20.18 32.79 14.83
N VAL A 188 -20.71 32.13 15.84
CA VAL A 188 -21.22 32.78 17.07
C VAL A 188 -20.15 32.92 18.14
N ASP A 189 -19.14 32.04 18.13
CA ASP A 189 -18.00 32.12 19.05
C ASP A 189 -16.72 31.51 18.48
N GLY A 190 -15.57 31.89 19.03
CA GLY A 190 -14.26 31.39 18.61
C GLY A 190 -13.71 32.00 17.31
N ILE A 191 -12.95 31.21 16.55
CA ILE A 191 -12.20 31.70 15.38
C ILE A 191 -13.13 32.22 14.29
N GLY A 192 -13.00 33.50 13.96
CA GLY A 192 -13.84 34.13 12.93
C GLY A 192 -15.23 34.57 13.42
N ARG A 193 -15.43 34.67 14.74
CA ARG A 193 -16.68 35.17 15.37
C ARG A 193 -17.25 36.39 14.65
N GLY A 194 -18.57 36.37 14.45
CA GLY A 194 -19.35 37.43 13.80
C GLY A 194 -19.50 37.26 12.29
N LYS A 195 -18.69 36.43 11.64
CA LYS A 195 -18.79 36.19 10.19
C LYS A 195 -19.98 35.29 9.84
N ILE A 196 -20.59 35.56 8.69
CA ILE A 196 -21.72 34.81 8.14
C ILE A 196 -21.32 34.33 6.75
N TYR A 197 -21.60 33.07 6.45
CA TYR A 197 -21.30 32.43 5.17
C TYR A 197 -22.57 31.81 4.59
N THR A 198 -22.84 32.08 3.32
CA THR A 198 -23.98 31.49 2.61
C THR A 198 -23.62 30.10 2.10
N ILE A 199 -24.54 29.16 2.27
CA ILE A 199 -24.44 27.82 1.68
C ILE A 199 -25.06 27.88 0.29
N GLU A 200 -24.21 28.11 -0.71
CA GLU A 200 -24.63 28.26 -2.11
C GLU A 200 -24.71 26.91 -2.84
N SER A 201 -23.80 25.99 -2.51
CA SER A 201 -23.68 24.70 -3.16
C SER A 201 -24.39 23.59 -2.37
N GLY A 202 -24.54 22.42 -2.99
CA GLY A 202 -25.07 21.23 -2.30
C GLY A 202 -24.13 20.65 -1.24
N LEU A 203 -22.87 21.11 -1.17
CA LEU A 203 -21.83 20.62 -0.26
C LEU A 203 -21.00 21.81 0.23
N PHE A 204 -21.15 22.15 1.51
CA PHE A 204 -20.38 23.22 2.16
C PHE A 204 -19.35 22.62 3.12
N ARG A 205 -18.07 22.76 2.82
CA ARG A 205 -16.95 22.17 3.55
C ARG A 205 -16.31 23.14 4.53
N ILE A 206 -16.02 22.65 5.74
CA ILE A 206 -15.42 23.42 6.82
C ILE A 206 -14.13 22.72 7.26
N GLY A 207 -13.02 23.46 7.36
CA GLY A 207 -11.74 22.90 7.80
C GLY A 207 -10.61 23.92 7.85
N ALA A 208 -9.39 23.48 8.18
CA ALA A 208 -8.24 24.37 8.34
C ALA A 208 -7.44 24.62 7.05
N ALA A 209 -7.57 23.75 6.04
CA ALA A 209 -6.77 23.88 4.82
C ALA A 209 -7.38 24.92 3.87
N SER A 210 -6.56 25.85 3.40
CA SER A 210 -6.77 26.58 2.14
C SER A 210 -6.09 25.83 1.00
N SER A 211 -6.75 25.74 -0.17
CA SER A 211 -6.19 25.14 -1.38
C SER A 211 -6.65 25.92 -2.60
N ASP A 212 -5.74 26.12 -3.56
CA ASP A 212 -6.03 26.75 -4.86
C ASP A 212 -6.73 25.79 -5.83
N LYS A 213 -6.73 24.49 -5.51
CA LYS A 213 -7.42 23.46 -6.30
C LYS A 213 -8.90 23.41 -5.91
N PRO A 214 -9.85 23.62 -6.84
CA PRO A 214 -11.28 23.64 -6.54
C PRO A 214 -11.79 22.38 -5.81
N GLU A 215 -11.26 21.20 -6.16
CA GLU A 215 -11.66 19.91 -5.59
C GLU A 215 -11.24 19.69 -4.12
N GLU A 216 -10.24 20.44 -3.66
CA GLU A 216 -9.64 20.37 -2.32
C GLU A 216 -9.93 21.62 -1.48
N ARG A 217 -10.72 22.56 -2.00
CA ARG A 217 -11.04 23.81 -1.33
C ARG A 217 -12.13 23.61 -0.28
N ASN A 218 -11.93 24.23 0.89
CA ASN A 218 -12.99 24.40 1.89
C ASN A 218 -13.75 25.70 1.61
N ASP A 219 -15.08 25.67 1.80
CA ASP A 219 -15.93 26.85 1.68
C ASP A 219 -15.76 27.78 2.88
N LEU A 220 -15.54 27.19 4.06
CA LEU A 220 -15.18 27.89 5.29
C LEU A 220 -13.83 27.40 5.81
N VAL A 221 -12.83 28.28 5.77
CA VAL A 221 -11.50 28.02 6.32
C VAL A 221 -11.41 28.58 7.75
N LEU A 222 -11.18 27.70 8.72
CA LEU A 222 -10.93 28.05 10.13
C LEU A 222 -9.52 27.62 10.50
N SER A 223 -8.61 28.58 10.62
CA SER A 223 -7.22 28.31 11.02
C SER A 223 -7.05 28.60 12.51
N ASP A 224 -6.76 27.57 13.30
CA ASP A 224 -6.45 27.70 14.71
C ASP A 224 -4.92 27.56 14.95
N THR A 225 -4.40 28.27 15.94
CA THR A 225 -2.96 28.23 16.27
C THR A 225 -2.52 26.90 16.86
N ALA A 226 -3.45 26.14 17.46
CA ALA A 226 -3.19 24.85 18.08
C ALA A 226 -3.30 23.66 17.09
N ALA A 227 -3.63 23.92 15.82
CA ALA A 227 -3.90 22.92 14.79
C ALA A 227 -4.94 21.85 15.21
N ALA A 228 -5.89 22.22 16.08
CA ALA A 228 -6.99 21.39 16.53
C ALA A 228 -8.04 21.16 15.42
N ILE A 229 -8.18 22.10 14.47
CA ILE A 229 -9.12 21.95 13.37
C ILE A 229 -8.46 21.11 12.26
N SER A 230 -9.01 19.92 12.01
CA SER A 230 -8.60 19.07 10.89
C SER A 230 -8.70 19.78 9.52
N ARG A 231 -7.82 19.40 8.58
CA ARG A 231 -7.76 19.96 7.22
C ARG A 231 -9.12 19.96 6.50
N TYR A 232 -9.84 18.85 6.61
CA TYR A 232 -11.24 18.69 6.24
C TYR A 232 -11.96 18.23 7.52
N HIS A 233 -12.64 19.15 8.20
CA HIS A 233 -13.16 18.89 9.53
C HIS A 233 -14.57 18.32 9.47
N CYS A 234 -15.51 19.08 8.92
CA CYS A 234 -16.88 18.65 8.74
C CYS A 234 -17.47 19.25 7.46
N SER A 235 -18.64 18.76 7.08
CA SER A 235 -19.36 19.29 5.91
C SER A 235 -20.85 19.34 6.13
N ILE A 236 -21.50 20.32 5.51
CA ILE A 236 -22.95 20.45 5.45
C ILE A 236 -23.41 20.03 4.05
N ILE A 237 -24.31 19.07 3.96
CA ILE A 237 -24.87 18.57 2.70
C ILE A 237 -26.34 18.94 2.60
N ARG A 238 -26.74 19.49 1.45
CA ARG A 238 -28.16 19.71 1.10
C ARG A 238 -28.69 18.51 0.31
N LYS A 239 -29.67 17.80 0.86
CA LYS A 239 -30.31 16.64 0.23
C LYS A 239 -31.82 16.65 0.48
N ASP A 240 -32.62 16.49 -0.59
CA ASP A 240 -34.09 16.44 -0.53
C ASP A 240 -34.73 17.65 0.21
N GLY A 241 -34.10 18.83 0.10
CA GLY A 241 -34.55 20.06 0.77
C GLY A 241 -34.21 20.14 2.26
N ARG A 242 -33.45 19.18 2.78
CA ARG A 242 -32.93 19.14 4.16
C ARG A 242 -31.42 19.35 4.17
N PHE A 243 -30.91 19.75 5.33
CA PHE A 243 -29.48 19.94 5.56
C PHE A 243 -28.99 18.90 6.55
N TYR A 244 -27.78 18.40 6.32
CA TYR A 244 -27.14 17.40 7.16
C TYR A 244 -25.73 17.83 7.50
N LEU A 245 -25.34 17.71 8.77
CA LEU A 245 -23.98 17.89 9.24
C LEU A 245 -23.28 16.52 9.33
N ILE A 246 -22.08 16.44 8.77
CA ILE A 246 -21.26 15.22 8.76
C ILE A 246 -19.88 15.57 9.32
N ASP A 247 -19.51 14.91 10.41
CA ASP A 247 -18.17 15.02 10.99
C ASP A 247 -17.19 14.10 10.26
N SER A 248 -16.00 14.62 9.94
CA SER A 248 -14.91 13.86 9.34
C SER A 248 -13.58 14.06 10.09
N SER A 249 -13.64 14.75 11.22
CA SER A 249 -12.48 15.27 11.94
C SER A 249 -11.82 14.24 12.85
N LEU A 250 -10.67 14.63 13.41
CA LEU A 250 -9.98 13.88 14.47
C LEU A 250 -10.45 14.29 15.87
N ASN A 251 -10.73 15.58 16.08
CA ASN A 251 -11.05 16.16 17.39
C ASN A 251 -12.57 16.29 17.65
N GLY A 252 -13.38 15.80 16.73
CA GLY A 252 -14.83 15.75 16.84
C GLY A 252 -15.54 17.06 16.50
N THR A 253 -16.81 16.90 16.12
CA THR A 253 -17.80 17.97 16.02
C THR A 253 -18.91 17.70 17.03
N VAL A 254 -19.38 18.75 17.74
CA VAL A 254 -20.49 18.66 18.70
C VAL A 254 -21.68 19.43 18.15
N LEU A 255 -22.87 18.83 18.07
CA LEU A 255 -24.12 19.47 17.63
C LEU A 255 -25.09 19.53 18.80
N ASN A 256 -25.53 20.73 19.18
CA ASN A 256 -26.46 20.97 20.30
C ASN A 256 -26.06 20.17 21.58
N ASP A 257 -24.80 20.30 21.99
CA ASP A 257 -24.19 19.63 23.14
C ASP A 257 -24.02 18.10 23.03
N ALA A 258 -24.39 17.49 21.89
CA ALA A 258 -24.14 16.07 21.62
C ALA A 258 -22.95 15.88 20.66
N PRO A 259 -21.92 15.08 21.01
CA PRO A 259 -20.86 14.74 20.07
C PRO A 259 -21.42 13.92 18.91
N LEU A 260 -20.94 14.20 17.70
CA LEU A 260 -21.35 13.49 16.50
C LEU A 260 -20.48 12.27 16.24
N ASP A 261 -21.09 11.23 15.67
CA ASP A 261 -20.36 10.08 15.18
C ASP A 261 -19.75 10.39 13.81
N ARG A 262 -18.48 10.02 13.63
CA ARG A 262 -17.73 10.35 12.43
C ARG A 262 -18.32 9.65 11.19
N GLY A 263 -18.67 10.44 10.18
CA GLY A 263 -19.16 9.97 8.88
C GLY A 263 -20.68 9.73 8.82
N GLU A 264 -21.40 9.92 9.93
CA GLU A 264 -22.86 9.82 9.95
C GLU A 264 -23.54 11.13 9.52
N HIS A 265 -24.77 11.01 9.01
CA HIS A 265 -25.58 12.16 8.59
C HIS A 265 -26.47 12.59 9.75
N HIS A 266 -26.17 13.74 10.35
CA HIS A 266 -27.01 14.32 11.40
C HIS A 266 -27.89 15.44 10.83
N ASP A 267 -29.20 15.36 11.05
CA ASP A 267 -30.17 16.38 10.60
C ASP A 267 -29.81 17.75 11.19
N LEU A 268 -29.62 18.75 10.33
CA LEU A 268 -29.25 20.11 10.72
C LEU A 268 -30.43 21.04 10.47
N ARG A 269 -30.98 21.59 11.57
CA ARG A 269 -32.20 22.40 11.59
C ARG A 269 -31.88 23.86 11.85
N ASP A 270 -32.81 24.71 11.42
CA ASP A 270 -32.72 26.14 11.68
C ASP A 270 -32.54 26.43 13.18
N GLY A 271 -31.51 27.22 13.51
CA GLY A 271 -31.16 27.58 14.86
C GLY A 271 -30.17 26.64 15.56
N ASP A 272 -29.85 25.48 14.98
CA ASP A 272 -28.90 24.53 15.56
C ASP A 272 -27.50 25.14 15.70
N GLU A 273 -26.83 24.81 16.80
CA GLU A 273 -25.46 25.22 17.06
C GLU A 273 -24.53 24.02 17.07
N PHE A 274 -23.38 24.17 16.43
CA PHE A 274 -22.35 23.14 16.44
C PHE A 274 -20.97 23.72 16.70
N THR A 275 -20.14 22.94 17.38
CA THR A 275 -18.78 23.30 17.73
C THR A 275 -17.79 22.42 16.98
N VAL A 276 -16.79 23.06 16.37
CA VAL A 276 -15.71 22.44 15.61
C VAL A 276 -14.46 22.38 16.48
N ALA A 277 -13.93 21.18 16.74
CA ALA A 277 -12.76 20.92 17.59
C ALA A 277 -12.75 21.66 18.95
N ASN A 278 -13.91 21.99 19.52
CA ASN A 278 -14.04 22.83 20.73
C ASN A 278 -13.40 24.24 20.63
N VAL A 279 -13.11 24.74 19.43
CA VAL A 279 -12.43 26.05 19.22
C VAL A 279 -13.28 27.07 18.49
N ALA A 280 -14.30 26.65 17.74
CA ALA A 280 -15.21 27.54 17.03
C ALA A 280 -16.64 27.04 17.14
N ARG A 281 -17.56 27.92 17.54
CA ARG A 281 -19.00 27.63 17.62
C ARG A 281 -19.72 28.33 16.48
N LEU A 282 -20.50 27.57 15.74
CA LEU A 282 -21.23 27.98 14.56
C LEU A 282 -22.71 27.75 14.77
N LYS A 283 -23.54 28.60 14.18
CA LYS A 283 -25.00 28.50 14.20
C LYS A 283 -25.52 28.41 12.78
N PHE A 284 -26.34 27.41 12.53
CA PHE A 284 -27.01 27.22 11.26
C PHE A 284 -28.32 28.02 11.25
N LEU A 285 -28.57 28.76 10.18
CA LEU A 285 -29.76 29.60 10.04
C LEU A 285 -30.35 29.45 8.64
N MET A 286 -31.68 29.35 8.58
CA MET A 286 -32.46 29.36 7.35
C MET A 286 -33.01 30.78 7.13
N MET A 287 -32.81 31.34 5.94
CA MET A 287 -33.35 32.62 5.47
C MET A 287 -34.45 32.42 4.43
#